data_AF-A0A3D5FRC3-F1
#
_entry.id   AF-A0A3D5FRC3-F1
#
_cell.length_a   1.000
_cell.length_b   1.000
_cell.length_c   1.000
_cell.angle_alpha   90.00
_cell.angle_beta   90.00
_cell.angle_gamma   90.00
#
_symmetry.space_group_name_H-M   'P 1'
#
loop_
_entity.id
_entity.type
_entity.pdbx_description
1 polymer ?
#
loop_
_entity_poly.entity_id
_entity_poly.type
_entity_poly.pdbx_seq_one_letter_code
_entity_poly.pdbx_strand_id
1 'polypeptide(L)'
;AWAWNVGDRENRLDYRPPSVSGMIADGTRHMLAFSVDPAAAEARLYRDGVNVATYSLSGLGSLASGTAAKVSELIDGDQVDIEDLQIVPRVIPADQIQQRWQAGGGTVNDEGLSPSPVRRLRVMAWNIWHGGRRDGNEAGLSATIEAIKTAGADVVAMQETYGSGAHIAAGLGYHYYLRSSNLSVMSRYPIRQTHDLYEPFRFGGVTLELSRGQLVRLFSLWIHYLPDYGGRMKDLQEQVTSALLLAEEMETRGQEIEDILTQLAPYLSESEQIPVIVGGDFNSPSHLDWRQDTAFRHRELVVDWPVSLSMKAAGFLDAFREVHPDPVQAPGFTWSPKFASSWKDRIDYIYLHGSSLSASQAEVYGYETPNWPSDHAAVVVDVDIAGAP
;
A
#
# COMPACT_ATOMS: atom_id res chain seq x y z
N ALA A 1 -12.58 -7.61 -19.36
CA ALA A 1 -12.55 -7.28 -17.91
C ALA A 1 -13.94 -6.90 -17.44
N TRP A 2 -14.12 -6.70 -16.14
CA TRP A 2 -15.31 -6.08 -15.56
C TRP A 2 -14.94 -4.77 -14.88
N ALA A 3 -15.93 -3.92 -14.66
CA ALA A 3 -15.76 -2.65 -13.96
C ALA A 3 -16.86 -2.46 -12.93
N TRP A 4 -16.55 -1.71 -11.88
CA TRP A 4 -17.50 -1.27 -10.87
C TRP A 4 -17.24 0.20 -10.57
N ASN A 5 -18.29 0.95 -10.28
CA ASN A 5 -18.16 2.33 -9.84
C ASN A 5 -19.25 2.67 -8.82
N VAL A 6 -18.93 3.64 -7.98
CA VAL A 6 -19.83 4.17 -6.96
C VAL A 6 -19.58 5.67 -6.81
N GLY A 7 -20.60 6.44 -6.48
CA GLY A 7 -20.46 7.88 -6.28
C GLY A 7 -21.65 8.51 -5.58
N ASP A 8 -21.44 9.72 -5.07
CA ASP A 8 -22.38 10.53 -4.28
C ASP A 8 -22.89 11.76 -5.06
N ARG A 9 -22.64 11.80 -6.38
CA ARG A 9 -22.84 12.89 -7.36
C ARG A 9 -21.69 13.90 -7.46
N GLU A 10 -20.90 14.08 -6.40
CA GLU A 10 -19.75 15.00 -6.39
C GLU A 10 -18.45 14.23 -6.65
N ASN A 11 -18.34 13.08 -5.99
CA ASN A 11 -17.20 12.20 -6.01
C ASN A 11 -17.60 10.84 -6.60
N ARG A 12 -16.60 10.17 -7.19
CA ARG A 12 -16.75 8.86 -7.80
C ARG A 12 -15.50 8.03 -7.56
N LEU A 13 -15.71 6.76 -7.21
CA LEU A 13 -14.68 5.74 -7.19
C LEU A 13 -14.91 4.76 -8.34
N ASP A 14 -13.83 4.34 -8.96
CA ASP A 14 -13.82 3.41 -10.09
C ASP A 14 -12.90 2.23 -9.80
N TYR A 15 -13.44 1.02 -9.96
CA TYR A 15 -12.69 -0.21 -10.18
C TYR A 15 -12.69 -0.49 -11.68
N ARG A 16 -11.54 -0.27 -12.31
CA ARG A 16 -11.31 -0.46 -13.75
C ARG A 16 -9.96 -1.15 -13.98
N PRO A 17 -9.86 -2.44 -13.68
CA PRO A 17 -8.67 -3.22 -14.02
C PRO A 17 -8.48 -3.29 -15.55
N PRO A 18 -7.27 -3.57 -16.05
CA PRO A 18 -7.05 -3.78 -17.47
C PRO A 18 -7.89 -4.94 -17.96
N SER A 19 -8.17 -4.95 -19.27
CA SER A 19 -8.67 -6.15 -19.93
C SER A 19 -7.54 -7.16 -20.10
N VAL A 20 -7.15 -7.79 -18.98
CA VAL A 20 -6.28 -8.96 -18.99
C VAL A 20 -7.02 -10.09 -19.70
N SER A 21 -6.33 -10.75 -20.65
CA SER A 21 -6.84 -11.95 -21.30
C SER A 21 -7.25 -12.97 -20.23
N GLY A 22 -8.44 -13.55 -20.35
CA GLY A 22 -8.91 -14.54 -19.38
C GLY A 22 -9.50 -13.99 -18.08
N MET A 23 -9.80 -12.68 -17.96
CA MET A 23 -10.29 -12.15 -16.67
C MET A 23 -11.71 -12.65 -16.29
N ILE A 24 -12.65 -12.47 -17.22
CA ILE A 24 -14.04 -12.97 -17.17
C ILE A 24 -14.61 -13.31 -18.56
N ALA A 25 -13.89 -12.92 -19.62
CA ALA A 25 -14.30 -13.13 -21.00
C ALA A 25 -13.45 -14.27 -21.59
N ASP A 26 -13.53 -15.43 -20.96
CA ASP A 26 -12.66 -16.59 -21.22
C ASP A 26 -13.43 -17.83 -21.69
N GLY A 27 -14.75 -17.70 -21.88
CA GLY A 27 -15.65 -18.78 -22.28
C GLY A 27 -16.13 -19.65 -21.12
N THR A 28 -15.80 -19.30 -19.88
CA THR A 28 -16.29 -19.97 -18.68
C THR A 28 -17.32 -19.12 -17.92
N ARG A 29 -18.09 -19.79 -17.07
CA ARG A 29 -19.04 -19.10 -16.17
C ARG A 29 -18.24 -18.44 -15.05
N HIS A 30 -18.58 -17.19 -14.75
CA HIS A 30 -18.05 -16.47 -13.60
C HIS A 30 -19.19 -15.95 -12.72
N MET A 31 -18.90 -15.73 -11.44
CA MET A 31 -19.79 -14.98 -10.54
C MET A 31 -19.11 -13.69 -10.10
N LEU A 32 -19.75 -12.56 -10.42
CA LEU A 32 -19.37 -11.26 -9.90
C LEU A 32 -20.32 -10.85 -8.79
N ALA A 33 -19.77 -10.41 -7.66
CA ALA A 33 -20.56 -9.81 -6.59
C ALA A 33 -19.89 -8.53 -6.10
N PHE A 34 -20.70 -7.58 -5.67
CA PHE A 34 -20.24 -6.38 -4.99
C PHE A 34 -21.12 -6.17 -3.75
N SER A 35 -20.49 -5.81 -2.64
CA SER A 35 -21.17 -5.53 -1.39
C SER A 35 -20.73 -4.17 -0.88
N VAL A 36 -21.69 -3.34 -0.50
CA VAL A 36 -21.44 -2.02 0.07
C VAL A 36 -21.93 -2.05 1.51
N ASP A 37 -21.03 -1.76 2.44
CA ASP A 37 -21.30 -1.65 3.87
C ASP A 37 -21.12 -0.18 4.30
N PRO A 38 -22.22 0.58 4.44
CA PRO A 38 -22.15 1.96 4.91
C PRO A 38 -21.66 2.08 6.36
N ALA A 39 -21.84 1.05 7.20
CA ALA A 39 -21.41 1.09 8.59
C ALA A 39 -19.89 0.94 8.71
N ALA A 40 -19.29 0.09 7.86
CA ALA A 40 -17.84 -0.03 7.72
C ALA A 40 -17.23 1.04 6.81
N ALA A 41 -18.04 1.85 6.11
CA ALA A 41 -17.61 2.72 5.02
C ALA A 41 -16.75 1.98 3.98
N GLU A 42 -17.19 0.79 3.57
CA GLU A 42 -16.44 -0.09 2.65
C GLU A 42 -17.31 -0.57 1.49
N ALA A 43 -16.66 -0.78 0.34
CA ALA A 43 -17.18 -1.63 -0.72
C ALA A 43 -16.23 -2.80 -0.97
N ARG A 44 -16.77 -4.01 -1.08
CA ARG A 44 -16.04 -5.25 -1.37
C ARG A 44 -16.48 -5.84 -2.69
N LEU A 45 -15.50 -6.22 -3.50
CA LEU A 45 -15.65 -6.70 -4.86
C LEU A 45 -15.20 -8.17 -4.90
N TYR A 46 -16.01 -9.02 -5.50
CA TYR A 46 -15.80 -10.46 -5.52
C TYR A 46 -15.84 -11.00 -6.94
N ARG A 47 -14.92 -11.93 -7.22
CA ARG A 47 -14.92 -12.76 -8.41
C ARG A 47 -14.84 -14.22 -7.98
N ASP A 48 -15.79 -15.02 -8.44
CA ASP A 48 -15.83 -16.47 -8.23
C ASP A 48 -15.72 -16.86 -6.75
N GLY A 49 -16.48 -16.13 -5.91
CA GLY A 49 -16.53 -16.35 -4.47
C GLY A 49 -15.39 -15.73 -3.66
N VAL A 50 -14.37 -15.16 -4.31
CA VAL A 50 -13.17 -14.61 -3.67
C VAL A 50 -13.23 -13.08 -3.64
N ASN A 51 -12.92 -12.45 -2.49
CA ASN A 51 -12.76 -11.00 -2.42
C ASN A 51 -11.48 -10.58 -3.16
N VAL A 52 -11.62 -9.87 -4.28
CA VAL A 52 -10.48 -9.43 -5.10
C VAL A 52 -10.10 -7.98 -4.84
N ALA A 53 -11.06 -7.16 -4.38
CA ALA A 53 -10.80 -5.77 -4.04
C ALA A 53 -11.69 -5.26 -2.90
N THR A 54 -11.14 -4.36 -2.09
CA THR A 54 -11.85 -3.60 -1.07
C THR A 54 -11.55 -2.11 -1.26
N TYR A 55 -12.58 -1.27 -1.16
CA TYR A 55 -12.49 0.16 -1.35
C TYR A 55 -13.00 0.85 -0.09
N SER A 56 -12.20 1.74 0.48
CA SER A 56 -12.71 2.71 1.47
C SER A 56 -13.68 3.68 0.79
N LEU A 57 -14.78 3.97 1.48
CA LEU A 57 -15.81 4.92 1.09
C LEU A 57 -15.79 6.16 2.00
N SER A 58 -14.81 6.31 2.88
CA SER A 58 -14.76 7.37 3.92
C SER A 58 -14.71 8.79 3.34
N GLY A 59 -14.42 8.94 2.03
CA GLY A 59 -14.49 10.21 1.31
C GLY A 59 -15.77 10.44 0.49
N LEU A 60 -16.72 9.51 0.52
CA LEU A 60 -18.02 9.65 -0.16
C LEU A 60 -19.11 10.05 0.84
N GLY A 61 -20.02 10.89 0.38
CA GLY A 61 -21.30 11.16 1.02
C GLY A 61 -22.27 9.99 0.91
N SER A 62 -23.56 10.28 1.13
CA SER A 62 -24.60 9.26 1.06
C SER A 62 -24.73 8.68 -0.35
N LEU A 63 -24.59 7.36 -0.45
CA LEU A 63 -24.85 6.60 -1.67
C LEU A 63 -26.35 6.34 -1.91
N ALA A 64 -27.19 6.59 -0.91
CA ALA A 64 -28.62 6.37 -1.01
C ALA A 64 -29.29 7.50 -1.80
N SER A 65 -29.73 7.20 -3.02
CA SER A 65 -30.50 8.13 -3.85
C SER A 65 -31.99 8.15 -3.52
N GLY A 66 -32.48 7.18 -2.74
CA GLY A 66 -33.92 6.96 -2.49
C GLY A 66 -34.68 6.34 -3.68
N THR A 67 -34.00 6.04 -4.78
CA THR A 67 -34.59 5.40 -5.97
C THR A 67 -34.32 3.90 -5.96
N ALA A 68 -35.29 3.10 -6.41
CA ALA A 68 -35.07 1.69 -6.64
C ALA A 68 -33.90 1.47 -7.62
N ALA A 69 -33.08 0.46 -7.35
CA ALA A 69 -31.98 0.11 -8.22
C ALA A 69 -32.52 -0.29 -9.60
N LYS A 70 -31.88 0.22 -10.65
CA LYS A 70 -32.18 -0.15 -12.04
C LYS A 70 -31.20 -1.19 -12.50
N VAL A 71 -31.72 -2.18 -13.19
CA VAL A 71 -30.99 -3.31 -13.74
C VAL A 71 -31.06 -3.26 -15.25
N SER A 72 -29.93 -3.48 -15.92
CA SER A 72 -29.82 -3.60 -17.37
C SER A 72 -28.75 -4.63 -17.71
N GLU A 73 -28.99 -5.45 -18.73
CA GLU A 73 -28.16 -6.58 -19.13
C GLU A 73 -27.59 -6.35 -20.54
N LEU A 74 -26.85 -5.25 -20.71
CA LEU A 74 -26.30 -4.84 -22.00
C LEU A 74 -24.77 -4.72 -21.93
N ILE A 75 -24.09 -5.26 -22.94
CA ILE A 75 -22.69 -4.92 -23.27
C ILE A 75 -22.68 -4.42 -24.71
N ASP A 76 -22.22 -3.18 -24.93
CA ASP A 76 -22.17 -2.52 -26.25
C ASP A 76 -23.48 -2.54 -27.07
N GLY A 77 -24.63 -2.64 -26.38
CA GLY A 77 -25.96 -2.70 -26.99
C GLY A 77 -26.46 -4.12 -27.27
N ASP A 78 -25.61 -5.14 -27.10
CA ASP A 78 -25.99 -6.54 -27.21
C ASP A 78 -26.46 -7.10 -25.86
N GLN A 79 -27.44 -7.99 -25.91
CA GLN A 79 -27.98 -8.66 -24.73
C GLN A 79 -26.97 -9.70 -24.24
N VAL A 80 -26.64 -9.66 -22.96
CA VAL A 80 -25.76 -10.62 -22.30
C VAL A 80 -26.61 -11.61 -21.52
N ASP A 81 -26.23 -12.89 -21.56
CA ASP A 81 -26.90 -13.90 -20.74
C ASP A 81 -26.44 -13.76 -19.28
N ILE A 82 -27.31 -13.17 -18.44
CA ILE A 82 -27.09 -13.03 -17.00
C ILE A 82 -28.14 -13.91 -16.29
N GLU A 83 -27.71 -15.08 -15.84
CA GLU A 83 -28.63 -16.09 -15.31
C GLU A 83 -29.25 -15.71 -13.94
N ASP A 84 -28.51 -15.03 -13.05
CA ASP A 84 -28.92 -14.82 -11.65
C ASP A 84 -28.57 -13.42 -11.11
N LEU A 85 -29.09 -12.38 -11.77
CA LEU A 85 -28.90 -11.01 -11.30
C LEU A 85 -29.77 -10.72 -10.08
N GLN A 86 -29.12 -10.44 -8.94
CA GLN A 86 -29.79 -10.14 -7.68
C GLN A 86 -29.28 -8.85 -7.05
N ILE A 87 -30.20 -8.06 -6.50
CA ILE A 87 -29.87 -6.91 -5.63
C ILE A 87 -30.52 -7.17 -4.28
N VAL A 88 -29.69 -7.24 -3.24
CA VAL A 88 -30.13 -7.57 -1.89
C VAL A 88 -29.94 -6.33 -0.99
N PRO A 89 -30.97 -5.88 -0.25
CA PRO A 89 -30.89 -4.68 0.59
C PRO A 89 -30.21 -4.95 1.94
N ARG A 90 -29.10 -5.70 1.94
CA ARG A 90 -28.24 -5.95 3.10
C ARG A 90 -26.84 -6.35 2.63
N VAL A 91 -25.85 -6.17 3.50
CA VAL A 91 -24.50 -6.72 3.32
C VAL A 91 -24.60 -8.25 3.30
N ILE A 92 -24.00 -8.87 2.29
CA ILE A 92 -23.85 -10.33 2.22
C ILE A 92 -22.42 -10.64 2.67
N PRO A 93 -22.25 -11.41 3.76
CA PRO A 93 -20.93 -11.85 4.23
C PRO A 93 -20.15 -12.63 3.17
N ALA A 94 -18.81 -12.56 3.23
CA ALA A 94 -17.93 -13.19 2.25
C ALA A 94 -18.11 -14.72 2.15
N ASP A 95 -18.35 -15.40 3.28
CA ASP A 95 -18.62 -16.84 3.33
C ASP A 95 -19.91 -17.22 2.60
N GLN A 96 -20.96 -16.40 2.70
CA GLN A 96 -22.20 -16.62 1.94
C GLN A 96 -22.01 -16.38 0.45
N ILE A 97 -21.18 -15.41 0.05
CA ILE A 97 -20.83 -15.19 -1.36
C ILE A 97 -20.06 -16.42 -1.89
N GLN A 98 -19.10 -16.92 -1.13
CA GLN A 98 -18.35 -18.13 -1.44
C GLN A 98 -19.26 -19.36 -1.61
N GLN A 99 -20.17 -19.58 -0.66
CA GLN A 99 -21.15 -20.68 -0.69
C GLN A 99 -22.06 -20.62 -1.91
N ARG A 100 -22.49 -19.42 -2.35
CA ARG A 100 -23.32 -19.26 -3.56
C ARG A 100 -22.57 -19.72 -4.80
N TRP A 101 -21.30 -19.34 -4.94
CA TRP A 101 -20.48 -19.79 -6.07
C TRP A 101 -20.29 -21.31 -6.08
N GLN A 102 -19.99 -21.90 -4.92
CA GLN A 102 -19.85 -23.34 -4.76
C GLN A 102 -21.15 -24.11 -5.07
N ALA A 103 -22.30 -23.59 -4.63
CA ALA A 103 -23.60 -24.16 -4.94
C ALA A 103 -23.90 -24.16 -6.45
N GLY A 104 -23.33 -23.20 -7.20
CA GLY A 104 -23.37 -23.13 -8.66
C GLY A 104 -22.40 -24.07 -9.38
N GLY A 105 -21.67 -24.93 -8.66
CA GLY A 105 -20.65 -25.83 -9.20
C GLY A 105 -19.25 -25.20 -9.34
N GLY A 106 -19.08 -23.97 -8.87
CA GLY A 106 -17.82 -23.26 -8.89
C GLY A 106 -16.81 -23.78 -7.85
N THR A 107 -15.53 -23.73 -8.19
CA THR A 107 -14.43 -24.03 -7.25
C THR A 107 -13.88 -22.75 -6.66
N VAL A 108 -13.59 -22.75 -5.35
CA VAL A 108 -12.87 -21.67 -4.69
C VAL A 108 -11.51 -22.20 -4.29
N ASN A 109 -10.46 -21.67 -4.92
CA ASN A 109 -9.10 -21.84 -4.41
C ASN A 109 -9.02 -21.12 -3.05
N ASP A 110 -8.07 -21.47 -2.18
CA ASP A 110 -7.94 -20.96 -0.79
C ASP A 110 -7.68 -19.43 -0.67
N GLU A 111 -8.20 -18.60 -1.58
CA GLU A 111 -8.09 -17.15 -1.62
C GLU A 111 -6.64 -16.65 -1.62
N GLY A 112 -5.68 -17.47 -2.05
CA GLY A 112 -4.25 -17.13 -2.00
C GLY A 112 -3.57 -17.44 -0.66
N LEU A 113 -4.27 -18.08 0.29
CA LEU A 113 -3.65 -18.59 1.52
C LEU A 113 -2.53 -19.59 1.18
N SER A 114 -1.42 -19.48 1.90
CA SER A 114 -0.38 -20.51 1.89
C SER A 114 -0.90 -21.79 2.57
N PRO A 115 -0.64 -22.98 1.98
CA PRO A 115 -1.04 -24.26 2.57
C PRO A 115 -0.26 -24.61 3.84
N SER A 116 0.88 -23.94 4.08
CA SER A 116 1.72 -24.08 5.26
C SER A 116 2.03 -22.72 5.87
N PRO A 117 2.38 -22.64 7.16
CA PRO A 117 2.76 -21.39 7.79
C PRO A 117 3.88 -20.66 7.02
N VAL A 118 3.66 -19.39 6.72
CA VAL A 118 4.59 -18.53 5.98
C VAL A 118 5.70 -18.09 6.93
N ARG A 119 6.94 -18.48 6.62
CA ARG A 119 8.12 -18.16 7.44
C ARG A 119 8.85 -16.90 6.99
N ARG A 120 8.58 -16.45 5.76
CA ARG A 120 9.16 -15.26 5.16
C ARG A 120 8.14 -14.57 4.29
N LEU A 121 8.06 -13.25 4.42
CA LEU A 121 7.19 -12.39 3.64
C LEU A 121 8.05 -11.32 2.96
N ARG A 122 8.03 -11.25 1.63
CA ARG A 122 8.74 -10.20 0.90
C ARG A 122 7.85 -8.96 0.80
N VAL A 123 8.20 -7.91 1.52
CA VAL A 123 7.43 -6.66 1.65
C VAL A 123 8.06 -5.59 0.79
N MET A 124 7.24 -4.84 0.06
CA MET A 124 7.67 -3.67 -0.71
C MET A 124 6.94 -2.41 -0.24
N ALA A 125 7.69 -1.32 -0.07
CA ALA A 125 7.15 0.02 0.10
C ALA A 125 7.56 0.87 -1.11
N TRP A 126 6.58 1.50 -1.78
CA TRP A 126 6.89 2.25 -3.00
C TRP A 126 5.90 3.36 -3.34
N ASN A 127 6.39 4.59 -3.37
CA ASN A 127 5.75 5.71 -4.04
C ASN A 127 5.96 5.59 -5.56
N ILE A 128 4.87 5.44 -6.32
CA ILE A 128 4.96 5.20 -7.77
C ILE A 128 4.88 6.48 -8.62
N TRP A 129 4.85 7.67 -8.00
CA TRP A 129 4.87 8.98 -8.64
C TRP A 129 3.80 9.18 -9.73
N HIS A 130 2.74 9.92 -9.41
CA HIS A 130 1.66 10.19 -10.37
C HIS A 130 1.05 8.90 -10.96
N GLY A 131 0.94 7.85 -10.14
CA GLY A 131 0.38 6.55 -10.52
C GLY A 131 1.28 5.69 -11.40
N GLY A 132 2.58 5.96 -11.49
CA GLY A 132 3.49 5.22 -12.38
C GLY A 132 3.25 5.49 -13.85
N ARG A 133 2.65 6.64 -14.19
CA ARG A 133 2.20 6.97 -15.56
C ARG A 133 3.04 8.02 -16.28
N ARG A 134 4.12 8.50 -15.66
CA ARG A 134 4.92 9.61 -16.21
C ARG A 134 5.65 9.25 -17.50
N ASP A 135 5.92 7.96 -17.70
CA ASP A 135 6.48 7.41 -18.94
C ASP A 135 5.41 6.85 -19.89
N GLY A 136 4.14 7.24 -19.69
CA GLY A 136 2.99 6.84 -20.50
C GLY A 136 2.00 5.96 -19.73
N ASN A 137 0.71 6.03 -20.10
CA ASN A 137 -0.36 5.34 -19.37
C ASN A 137 -0.22 3.81 -19.41
N GLU A 138 0.09 3.22 -20.56
CA GLU A 138 0.21 1.76 -20.68
C GLU A 138 1.63 1.28 -20.36
N ALA A 139 2.64 1.94 -20.94
CA ALA A 139 4.03 1.57 -20.76
C ALA A 139 4.49 1.74 -19.30
N GLY A 140 4.12 2.84 -18.64
CA GLY A 140 4.45 3.09 -17.24
C GLY A 140 3.78 2.11 -16.29
N LEU A 141 2.50 1.80 -16.49
CA LEU A 141 1.81 0.78 -15.69
C LEU A 141 2.41 -0.62 -15.90
N SER A 142 2.76 -0.97 -17.15
CA SER A 142 3.42 -2.24 -17.44
C SER A 142 4.79 -2.33 -16.76
N ALA A 143 5.60 -1.27 -16.84
CA ALA A 143 6.88 -1.20 -16.15
C ALA A 143 6.73 -1.28 -14.62
N THR A 144 5.68 -0.66 -14.07
CA THR A 144 5.37 -0.72 -12.63
C THR A 144 5.03 -2.15 -12.19
N ILE A 145 4.17 -2.84 -12.95
CA ILE A 145 3.84 -4.25 -12.70
C ILE A 145 5.08 -5.14 -12.79
N GLU A 146 5.88 -4.98 -13.84
CA GLU A 146 7.08 -5.80 -14.05
C GLU A 146 8.17 -5.53 -13.01
N ALA A 147 8.30 -4.28 -12.52
CA ALA A 147 9.19 -3.96 -11.41
C ALA A 147 8.80 -4.72 -10.13
N ILE A 148 7.50 -4.74 -9.79
CA ILE A 148 6.99 -5.47 -8.61
C ILE A 148 7.19 -6.98 -8.76
N LYS A 149 6.90 -7.54 -9.93
CA LYS A 149 7.14 -8.97 -10.22
C LYS A 149 8.62 -9.33 -10.14
N THR A 150 9.48 -8.51 -10.71
CA THR A 150 10.94 -8.71 -10.72
C THR A 150 11.50 -8.68 -9.30
N ALA A 151 11.01 -7.76 -8.47
CA ALA A 151 11.34 -7.69 -7.05
C ALA A 151 10.78 -8.87 -6.23
N GLY A 152 9.82 -9.63 -6.77
CA GLY A 152 9.21 -10.77 -6.10
C GLY A 152 8.37 -10.42 -4.87
N ALA A 153 7.86 -9.19 -4.77
CA ALA A 153 7.16 -8.71 -3.58
C ALA A 153 5.85 -9.46 -3.35
N ASP A 154 5.66 -10.03 -2.16
CA ASP A 154 4.42 -10.71 -1.78
C ASP A 154 3.30 -9.74 -1.42
N VAL A 155 3.68 -8.62 -0.81
CA VAL A 155 2.79 -7.54 -0.38
C VAL A 155 3.42 -6.20 -0.66
N VAL A 156 2.60 -5.21 -1.01
CA VAL A 156 3.04 -3.86 -1.38
C VAL A 156 2.23 -2.81 -0.64
N ALA A 157 2.92 -1.97 0.15
CA ALA A 157 2.40 -0.72 0.66
C ALA A 157 2.72 0.39 -0.36
N MET A 158 1.71 0.86 -1.08
CA MET A 158 1.91 1.72 -2.26
C MET A 158 1.32 3.12 -2.06
N GLN A 159 2.09 4.13 -2.48
CA GLN A 159 1.75 5.55 -2.41
C GLN A 159 1.62 6.15 -3.83
N GLU A 160 0.96 7.30 -3.94
CA GLU A 160 0.69 8.04 -5.17
C GLU A 160 0.02 7.23 -6.29
N THR A 161 -0.91 6.36 -5.91
CA THR A 161 -1.51 5.45 -6.89
C THR A 161 -2.42 6.14 -7.90
N TYR A 162 -3.17 7.17 -7.50
CA TYR A 162 -4.00 8.02 -8.36
C TYR A 162 -4.78 7.24 -9.44
N GLY A 163 -5.49 6.21 -9.00
CA GLY A 163 -6.32 5.36 -9.87
C GLY A 163 -5.55 4.29 -10.66
N SER A 164 -4.26 4.08 -10.40
CA SER A 164 -3.50 2.94 -10.95
C SER A 164 -3.65 1.65 -10.16
N GLY A 165 -4.02 1.73 -8.88
CA GLY A 165 -3.95 0.59 -7.96
C GLY A 165 -4.69 -0.65 -8.45
N ALA A 166 -5.95 -0.50 -8.89
CA ALA A 166 -6.73 -1.62 -9.43
C ALA A 166 -6.12 -2.23 -10.70
N HIS A 167 -5.46 -1.41 -11.53
CA HIS A 167 -4.81 -1.91 -12.74
C HIS A 167 -3.58 -2.74 -12.39
N ILE A 168 -2.74 -2.21 -11.51
CA ILE A 168 -1.51 -2.87 -11.07
C ILE A 168 -1.84 -4.17 -10.34
N ALA A 169 -2.76 -4.14 -9.37
CA ALA A 169 -3.15 -5.32 -8.61
C ALA A 169 -3.71 -6.44 -9.50
N ALA A 170 -4.54 -6.10 -10.49
CA ALA A 170 -5.03 -7.08 -11.46
C ALA A 170 -3.91 -7.64 -12.36
N GLY A 171 -2.94 -6.83 -12.76
CA GLY A 171 -1.76 -7.28 -13.52
C GLY A 171 -0.80 -8.18 -12.72
N LEU A 172 -0.85 -8.09 -11.39
CA LEU A 172 -0.14 -8.96 -10.45
C LEU A 172 -0.96 -10.21 -10.06
N GLY A 173 -2.29 -10.15 -10.18
CA GLY A 173 -3.20 -11.16 -9.63
C GLY A 173 -3.36 -11.06 -8.12
N TYR A 174 -3.21 -9.86 -7.55
CA TYR A 174 -3.20 -9.62 -6.09
C TYR A 174 -4.58 -9.15 -5.60
N HIS A 175 -4.86 -9.42 -4.34
CA HIS A 175 -5.90 -8.72 -3.58
C HIS A 175 -5.55 -7.24 -3.46
N TYR A 176 -6.57 -6.41 -3.53
CA TYR A 176 -6.40 -4.96 -3.59
C TYR A 176 -7.19 -4.25 -2.50
N TYR A 177 -6.57 -3.27 -1.83
CA TYR A 177 -7.26 -2.30 -1.00
C TYR A 177 -6.97 -0.88 -1.46
N LEU A 178 -8.00 -0.13 -1.84
CA LEU A 178 -7.93 1.32 -2.04
C LEU A 178 -8.28 2.01 -0.71
N ARG A 179 -7.28 2.63 -0.09
CA ARG A 179 -7.46 3.45 1.12
C ARG A 179 -7.94 4.86 0.77
N SER A 180 -7.34 5.45 -0.25
CA SER A 180 -7.66 6.77 -0.79
C SER A 180 -7.10 6.92 -2.20
N SER A 181 -7.29 8.06 -2.86
CA SER A 181 -6.67 8.32 -4.15
C SER A 181 -5.14 8.23 -4.13
N ASN A 182 -4.50 8.41 -2.96
CA ASN A 182 -3.06 8.27 -2.78
C ASN A 182 -2.68 6.82 -2.44
N LEU A 183 -3.27 6.28 -1.38
CA LEU A 183 -2.78 5.07 -0.72
C LEU A 183 -3.52 3.81 -1.17
N SER A 184 -2.75 2.75 -1.40
CA SER A 184 -3.28 1.41 -1.57
C SER A 184 -2.39 0.32 -0.99
N VAL A 185 -2.98 -0.84 -0.76
CA VAL A 185 -2.27 -2.07 -0.41
C VAL A 185 -2.58 -3.13 -1.45
N MET A 186 -1.55 -3.88 -1.85
CA MET A 186 -1.67 -5.04 -2.74
C MET A 186 -1.07 -6.26 -2.06
N SER A 187 -1.72 -7.42 -2.17
CA SER A 187 -1.29 -8.61 -1.44
C SER A 187 -1.60 -9.89 -2.22
N ARG A 188 -0.66 -10.83 -2.25
CA ARG A 188 -0.94 -12.22 -2.67
C ARG A 188 -1.95 -12.93 -1.75
N TYR A 189 -2.00 -12.48 -0.50
CA TYR A 189 -2.79 -13.07 0.58
C TYR A 189 -4.10 -12.30 0.81
N PRO A 190 -5.17 -12.97 1.26
CA PRO A 190 -6.47 -12.35 1.42
C PRO A 190 -6.47 -11.26 2.49
N ILE A 191 -7.19 -10.17 2.18
CA ILE A 191 -7.43 -9.06 3.10
C ILE A 191 -8.65 -9.40 3.96
N ARG A 192 -8.44 -9.56 5.27
CA ARG A 192 -9.51 -9.95 6.21
C ARG A 192 -10.20 -8.75 6.84
N GLN A 193 -9.43 -7.69 7.09
CA GLN A 193 -9.91 -6.46 7.74
C GLN A 193 -9.20 -5.25 7.14
N THR A 194 -9.89 -4.11 7.05
CA THR A 194 -9.26 -2.82 6.76
C THR A 194 -9.23 -1.94 8.02
N HIS A 195 -8.28 -1.02 8.04
CA HIS A 195 -8.03 -0.12 9.17
C HIS A 195 -7.98 1.33 8.66
N ASP A 196 -9.08 2.06 8.88
CA ASP A 196 -9.20 3.48 8.58
C ASP A 196 -8.64 4.30 9.76
N LEU A 197 -7.35 4.65 9.67
CA LEU A 197 -6.64 5.40 10.71
C LEU A 197 -6.11 6.72 10.14
N TYR A 198 -6.16 7.78 10.95
CA TYR A 198 -5.73 9.14 10.61
C TYR A 198 -6.38 9.66 9.31
N GLU A 199 -5.73 10.57 8.60
CA GLU A 199 -6.26 11.16 7.37
C GLU A 199 -6.21 10.17 6.19
N PRO A 200 -7.27 10.10 5.35
CA PRO A 200 -7.32 9.21 4.20
C PRO A 200 -6.12 9.23 3.27
N PHE A 201 -5.57 10.40 3.05
CA PHE A 201 -4.46 10.58 2.13
C PHE A 201 -3.11 10.11 2.71
N ARG A 202 -3.01 9.87 4.03
CA ARG A 202 -1.73 9.78 4.74
C ARG A 202 -1.46 8.46 5.46
N PHE A 203 -2.49 7.81 6.00
CA PHE A 203 -2.26 6.56 6.73
C PHE A 203 -3.49 5.63 6.71
N GLY A 204 -3.24 4.34 6.91
CA GLY A 204 -4.26 3.29 6.96
C GLY A 204 -3.69 1.96 6.50
N GLY A 205 -4.44 0.88 6.69
CA GLY A 205 -3.88 -0.45 6.44
C GLY A 205 -4.89 -1.57 6.41
N VAL A 206 -4.38 -2.79 6.47
CA VAL A 206 -5.13 -4.03 6.41
C VAL A 206 -4.56 -5.08 7.35
N THR A 207 -5.42 -5.99 7.81
CA THR A 207 -4.98 -7.30 8.34
C THR A 207 -5.02 -8.31 7.19
N LEU A 208 -3.87 -8.92 6.92
CA LEU A 208 -3.70 -10.02 5.97
C LEU A 208 -3.69 -11.36 6.71
N GLU A 209 -4.20 -12.40 6.06
CA GLU A 209 -4.04 -13.78 6.53
C GLU A 209 -3.10 -14.54 5.59
N LEU A 210 -1.91 -14.91 6.07
CA LEU A 210 -0.84 -15.49 5.23
C LEU A 210 -1.03 -16.99 5.00
N SER A 211 -1.40 -17.69 6.07
CA SER A 211 -1.89 -19.07 6.10
C SER A 211 -3.03 -19.11 7.12
N ARG A 212 -3.77 -20.22 7.19
CA ARG A 212 -4.89 -20.36 8.13
C ARG A 212 -4.52 -19.92 9.55
N GLY A 213 -5.13 -18.83 10.03
CA GLY A 213 -4.91 -18.26 11.36
C GLY A 213 -3.61 -17.48 11.57
N GLN A 214 -2.72 -17.41 10.58
CA GLN A 214 -1.50 -16.61 10.64
C GLN A 214 -1.77 -15.20 10.10
N LEU A 215 -1.93 -14.24 11.01
CA LEU A 215 -2.28 -12.86 10.68
C LEU A 215 -1.07 -11.92 10.75
N VAL A 216 -1.05 -10.92 9.87
CA VAL A 216 -0.13 -9.77 9.94
C VAL A 216 -0.86 -8.49 9.57
N ARG A 217 -0.51 -7.37 10.21
CA ARG A 217 -1.04 -6.05 9.86
C ARG A 217 -0.03 -5.32 8.98
N LEU A 218 -0.50 -4.79 7.85
CA LEU A 218 0.28 -3.97 6.94
C LEU A 218 -0.39 -2.60 6.79
N PHE A 219 0.34 -1.54 7.15
CA PHE A 219 -0.08 -0.16 6.98
C PHE A 219 0.74 0.53 5.89
N SER A 220 0.07 1.34 5.07
CA SER A 220 0.69 2.21 4.06
C SER A 220 0.72 3.64 4.58
N LEU A 221 1.87 4.31 4.44
CA LEU A 221 2.10 5.66 4.95
C LEU A 221 2.59 6.60 3.84
N TRP A 222 2.04 7.83 3.85
CA TRP A 222 2.55 8.98 3.11
C TRP A 222 2.33 10.23 3.96
N ILE A 223 3.35 10.70 4.69
CA ILE A 223 3.26 11.93 5.49
C ILE A 223 3.77 13.14 4.70
N HIS A 224 3.56 14.34 5.22
CA HIS A 224 3.66 15.58 4.45
C HIS A 224 4.98 15.72 3.69
N TYR A 225 4.90 16.07 2.41
CA TYR A 225 6.10 16.39 1.61
C TYR A 225 6.80 17.71 1.99
N LEU A 226 6.22 18.50 2.90
CA LEU A 226 6.79 19.75 3.40
C LEU A 226 7.19 19.60 4.87
N PRO A 227 8.19 20.34 5.36
CA PRO A 227 9.03 21.33 4.64
C PRO A 227 9.98 20.71 3.59
N ASP A 228 10.36 21.48 2.56
CA ASP A 228 11.31 21.05 1.51
C ASP A 228 12.78 21.17 1.97
N TYR A 229 13.18 20.29 2.89
CA TYR A 229 14.55 20.25 3.40
C TYR A 229 15.56 20.01 2.26
N GLY A 230 15.21 19.15 1.28
CA GLY A 230 16.08 18.84 0.15
C GLY A 230 16.35 20.08 -0.73
N GLY A 231 15.35 20.94 -0.92
CA GLY A 231 15.48 22.25 -1.53
C GLY A 231 16.52 23.12 -0.83
N ARG A 232 16.40 23.29 0.49
CA ARG A 232 17.36 24.06 1.31
C ARG A 232 18.78 23.49 1.24
N MET A 233 18.90 22.17 1.29
CA MET A 233 20.20 21.52 1.24
C MET A 233 20.91 21.73 -0.10
N LYS A 234 20.16 21.82 -1.21
CA LYS A 234 20.71 22.16 -2.54
C LYS A 234 21.09 23.63 -2.68
N ASP A 235 20.42 24.55 -1.99
CA ASP A 235 20.76 25.96 -2.03
C ASP A 235 22.02 26.24 -1.18
N LEU A 236 23.15 26.37 -1.87
CA LEU A 236 24.44 26.65 -1.24
C LEU A 236 24.56 28.09 -0.70
N GLN A 237 23.65 29.00 -1.07
CA GLN A 237 23.61 30.36 -0.53
C GLN A 237 22.86 30.42 0.80
N GLU A 238 22.00 29.45 1.05
CA GLU A 238 21.21 29.36 2.28
C GLU A 238 22.07 28.81 3.44
N GLN A 239 22.04 29.48 4.59
CA GLN A 239 22.64 28.95 5.81
C GLN A 239 21.66 28.00 6.49
N VAL A 240 21.91 26.69 6.36
CA VAL A 240 21.11 25.65 6.99
C VAL A 240 21.77 25.18 8.28
N THR A 241 20.98 25.00 9.33
CA THR A 241 21.44 24.45 10.63
C THR A 241 20.55 23.30 11.05
N SER A 242 21.06 22.37 11.85
CA SER A 242 20.24 21.29 12.41
C SER A 242 19.06 21.82 13.21
N ALA A 243 19.23 22.91 13.96
CA ALA A 243 18.15 23.51 14.73
C ALA A 243 17.01 24.05 13.85
N LEU A 244 17.32 24.63 12.69
CA LEU A 244 16.33 25.04 11.71
C LEU A 244 15.57 23.83 11.16
N LEU A 245 16.28 22.80 10.70
CA LEU A 245 15.65 21.60 10.13
C LEU A 245 14.73 20.91 11.14
N LEU A 246 15.16 20.81 12.40
CA LEU A 246 14.34 20.24 13.48
C LEU A 246 13.08 21.06 13.76
N ALA A 247 13.18 22.39 13.77
CA ALA A 247 12.03 23.26 14.01
C ALA A 247 10.98 23.13 12.89
N GLU A 248 11.41 23.16 11.64
CA GLU A 248 10.51 23.05 10.49
C GLU A 248 9.90 21.66 10.36
N GLU A 249 10.64 20.60 10.69
CA GLU A 249 10.11 19.24 10.66
C GLU A 249 8.88 19.08 11.58
N MET A 250 8.90 19.78 12.72
CA MET A 250 7.81 19.78 13.70
C MET A 250 6.62 20.66 13.28
N GLU A 251 6.71 21.48 12.23
CA GLU A 251 5.56 22.22 11.69
C GLU A 251 4.56 21.29 10.98
N THR A 252 5.01 20.12 10.52
CA THR A 252 4.20 19.16 9.77
C THR A 252 4.53 17.71 10.17
N ARG A 253 5.50 17.06 9.50
CA ARG A 253 5.76 15.61 9.54
C ARG A 253 6.00 15.09 10.95
N GLY A 254 6.70 15.85 11.80
CA GLY A 254 6.93 15.52 13.20
C GLY A 254 5.63 15.37 13.98
N GLN A 255 4.69 16.31 13.83
CA GLN A 255 3.37 16.23 14.47
C GLN A 255 2.50 15.12 13.85
N GLU A 256 2.54 14.97 12.52
CA GLU A 256 1.76 13.93 11.83
C GLU A 256 2.15 12.53 12.30
N ILE A 257 3.44 12.25 12.49
CA ILE A 257 3.87 10.93 12.95
C ILE A 257 3.47 10.66 14.41
N GLU A 258 3.46 11.69 15.27
CA GLU A 258 3.02 11.55 16.66
C GLU A 258 1.53 11.24 16.74
N ASP A 259 0.72 11.90 15.92
CA ASP A 259 -0.73 11.66 15.83
C ASP A 259 -1.02 10.26 15.26
N ILE A 260 -0.29 9.86 14.21
CA ILE A 260 -0.39 8.51 13.63
C ILE A 260 -0.04 7.45 14.67
N LEU A 261 1.08 7.59 15.38
CA LEU A 261 1.51 6.64 16.41
C LEU A 261 0.53 6.57 17.58
N THR A 262 -0.10 7.69 17.94
CA THR A 262 -1.18 7.72 18.95
C THR A 262 -2.37 6.86 18.52
N GLN A 263 -2.80 6.95 17.25
CA GLN A 263 -3.89 6.13 16.72
C GLN A 263 -3.49 4.67 16.50
N LEU A 264 -2.21 4.41 16.23
CA LEU A 264 -1.68 3.08 16.01
C LEU A 264 -1.42 2.31 17.31
N ALA A 265 -1.30 3.00 18.45
CA ALA A 265 -0.95 2.43 19.75
C ALA A 265 -1.77 1.18 20.16
N PRO A 266 -3.10 1.09 19.94
CA PRO A 266 -3.86 -0.13 20.23
C PRO A 266 -3.34 -1.35 19.46
N TYR A 267 -2.97 -1.16 18.20
CA TYR A 267 -2.44 -2.23 17.34
C TYR A 267 -1.04 -2.66 17.75
N LEU A 268 -0.20 -1.71 18.18
CA LEU A 268 1.15 -2.01 18.70
C LEU A 268 1.08 -2.83 19.98
N SER A 269 0.09 -2.54 20.85
CA SER A 269 -0.12 -3.30 22.10
C SER A 269 -0.48 -4.78 21.87
N GLU A 270 -0.98 -5.11 20.68
CA GLU A 270 -1.37 -6.46 20.25
C GLU A 270 -0.38 -7.10 19.26
N SER A 271 0.76 -6.44 19.02
CA SER A 271 1.71 -6.83 17.97
C SER A 271 2.45 -8.15 18.25
N GLU A 272 2.44 -8.61 19.51
CA GLU A 272 2.97 -9.94 19.86
C GLU A 272 2.04 -11.06 19.35
N GLN A 273 0.75 -10.78 19.15
CA GLN A 273 -0.21 -11.72 18.58
C GLN A 273 -0.40 -11.52 17.08
N ILE A 274 -0.51 -10.26 16.63
CA ILE A 274 -0.67 -9.90 15.22
C ILE A 274 0.38 -8.83 14.90
N PRO A 275 1.56 -9.23 14.40
CA PRO A 275 2.65 -8.30 14.19
C PRO A 275 2.31 -7.22 13.17
N VAL A 276 2.98 -6.08 13.30
CA VAL A 276 2.68 -4.86 12.56
C VAL A 276 3.85 -4.49 11.67
N ILE A 277 3.54 -4.19 10.41
CA ILE A 277 4.46 -3.66 9.41
C ILE A 277 3.91 -2.33 8.93
N VAL A 278 4.75 -1.29 8.95
CA VAL A 278 4.43 0.03 8.39
C VAL A 278 5.40 0.30 7.25
N GLY A 279 4.87 0.45 6.03
CA GLY A 279 5.66 0.75 4.84
C GLY A 279 5.20 2.03 4.15
N GLY A 280 6.14 2.82 3.64
CA GLY A 280 5.80 3.91 2.74
C GLY A 280 6.79 5.06 2.72
N ASP A 281 6.31 6.20 2.25
CA ASP A 281 7.08 7.43 2.04
C ASP A 281 6.90 8.36 3.24
N PHE A 282 7.95 8.48 4.04
CA PHE A 282 7.93 9.31 5.23
C PHE A 282 8.32 10.77 4.93
N ASN A 283 8.73 11.09 3.70
CA ASN A 283 9.20 12.41 3.29
C ASN A 283 10.28 13.02 4.21
N SER A 284 10.91 12.21 5.05
CA SER A 284 11.81 12.62 6.13
C SER A 284 13.01 11.68 6.19
N PRO A 285 14.25 12.19 6.31
CA PRO A 285 15.41 11.33 6.53
C PRO A 285 15.42 10.71 7.93
N SER A 286 16.40 9.84 8.17
CA SER A 286 16.53 9.11 9.44
C SER A 286 17.63 9.69 10.33
N HIS A 287 17.39 9.70 11.64
CA HIS A 287 18.41 9.90 12.67
C HIS A 287 19.55 8.87 12.57
N LEU A 288 19.28 7.71 11.96
CA LEU A 288 20.30 6.69 11.68
C LEU A 288 21.17 7.05 10.46
N ASP A 289 20.73 7.96 9.59
CA ASP A 289 21.41 8.28 8.33
C ASP A 289 22.13 9.63 8.36
N TRP A 290 21.73 10.53 9.26
CA TRP A 290 22.30 11.87 9.45
C TRP A 290 23.11 11.95 10.74
N ARG A 291 24.24 11.23 10.75
CA ARG A 291 25.13 11.06 11.91
C ARG A 291 26.51 11.65 11.64
N GLN A 292 27.37 11.66 12.66
CA GLN A 292 28.72 12.22 12.54
C GLN A 292 29.57 11.54 11.45
N ASP A 293 29.42 10.22 11.28
CA ASP A 293 30.12 9.42 10.27
C ASP A 293 29.60 9.64 8.85
N THR A 294 28.41 10.23 8.68
CA THR A 294 27.81 10.58 7.38
C THR A 294 27.69 12.09 7.14
N ALA A 295 28.09 12.94 8.11
CA ALA A 295 27.93 14.39 8.07
C ALA A 295 28.53 15.03 6.80
N PHE A 296 29.60 14.45 6.25
CA PHE A 296 30.22 14.88 4.99
C PHE A 296 29.27 14.83 3.77
N ARG A 297 28.18 14.05 3.84
CA ARG A 297 27.11 14.01 2.83
C ARG A 297 26.05 15.08 3.06
N HIS A 298 25.98 15.63 4.28
CA HIS A 298 24.87 16.43 4.81
C HIS A 298 25.27 17.85 5.19
N ARG A 299 26.22 18.43 4.45
CA ARG A 299 26.78 19.77 4.73
C ARG A 299 27.34 19.88 6.16
N GLU A 300 27.98 18.81 6.64
CA GLU A 300 28.52 18.67 8.00
C GLU A 300 27.45 18.73 9.11
N LEU A 301 26.17 18.53 8.76
CA LEU A 301 25.07 18.49 9.72
C LEU A 301 24.83 17.07 10.25
N VAL A 302 24.53 17.02 11.53
CA VAL A 302 23.98 15.85 12.24
C VAL A 302 22.58 16.24 12.69
N VAL A 303 21.59 15.42 12.35
CA VAL A 303 20.18 15.73 12.61
C VAL A 303 19.48 14.50 13.15
N ASP A 304 18.97 14.65 14.37
CA ASP A 304 18.12 13.70 15.04
C ASP A 304 16.68 13.84 14.55
N TRP A 305 16.43 13.38 13.31
CA TRP A 305 15.15 13.56 12.62
C TRP A 305 13.95 13.06 13.45
N PRO A 306 13.02 13.96 13.85
CA PRO A 306 11.89 13.65 14.74
C PRO A 306 11.08 12.44 14.29
N VAL A 307 10.76 12.35 12.99
CA VAL A 307 9.93 11.27 12.45
C VAL A 307 10.50 9.88 12.76
N SER A 308 11.76 9.66 12.39
CA SER A 308 12.44 8.38 12.61
C SER A 308 12.71 8.10 14.09
N LEU A 309 12.90 9.13 14.92
CA LEU A 309 13.03 8.98 16.36
C LEU A 309 11.72 8.58 17.02
N SER A 310 10.59 9.15 16.59
CA SER A 310 9.26 8.78 17.07
C SER A 310 8.93 7.33 16.74
N MET A 311 9.26 6.85 15.54
CA MET A 311 9.12 5.44 15.18
C MET A 311 9.93 4.53 16.12
N LYS A 312 11.21 4.84 16.35
CA LYS A 312 12.06 4.10 17.29
C LYS A 312 11.51 4.14 18.72
N ALA A 313 11.05 5.29 19.19
CA ALA A 313 10.49 5.46 20.53
C ALA A 313 9.20 4.65 20.72
N ALA A 314 8.42 4.46 19.65
CA ALA A 314 7.24 3.60 19.63
C ALA A 314 7.58 2.10 19.49
N GLY A 315 8.86 1.71 19.53
CA GLY A 315 9.29 0.31 19.49
C GLY A 315 9.45 -0.28 18.10
N PHE A 316 9.37 0.53 17.04
CA PHE A 316 9.62 0.04 15.68
C PHE A 316 11.10 -0.20 15.39
N LEU A 317 11.34 -1.23 14.60
CA LEU A 317 12.62 -1.57 14.01
C LEU A 317 12.68 -1.11 12.55
N ASP A 318 13.70 -0.32 12.19
CA ASP A 318 13.99 0.05 10.80
C ASP A 318 14.59 -1.17 10.08
N ALA A 319 13.79 -1.83 9.23
CA ALA A 319 14.17 -3.09 8.60
C ALA A 319 15.39 -2.97 7.68
N PHE A 320 15.54 -1.85 6.98
CA PHE A 320 16.70 -1.63 6.12
C PHE A 320 17.97 -1.51 6.95
N ARG A 321 17.91 -0.78 8.08
CA ARG A 321 19.06 -0.57 8.97
C ARG A 321 19.37 -1.77 9.86
N GLU A 322 18.41 -2.66 10.09
CA GLU A 322 18.67 -3.96 10.71
C GLU A 322 19.61 -4.80 9.84
N VAL A 323 19.36 -4.85 8.53
CA VAL A 323 20.21 -5.59 7.57
C VAL A 323 21.49 -4.83 7.23
N HIS A 324 21.41 -3.50 7.08
CA HIS A 324 22.50 -2.63 6.66
C HIS A 324 22.81 -1.57 7.73
N PRO A 325 23.46 -1.92 8.85
CA PRO A 325 23.64 -1.00 9.99
C PRO A 325 24.59 0.18 9.72
N ASP A 326 25.48 0.06 8.74
CA ASP A 326 26.44 1.11 8.36
C ASP A 326 25.89 1.97 7.20
N PRO A 327 25.45 3.22 7.46
CA PRO A 327 24.93 4.13 6.44
C PRO A 327 26.03 4.71 5.53
N VAL A 328 27.31 4.60 5.90
CA VAL A 328 28.41 5.02 5.03
C VAL A 328 28.57 4.04 3.88
N GLN A 329 28.52 2.73 4.18
CA GLN A 329 28.64 1.64 3.20
C GLN A 329 27.36 1.44 2.41
N ALA A 330 26.21 1.48 3.08
CA ALA A 330 24.91 1.23 2.49
C ALA A 330 23.98 2.43 2.77
N PRO A 331 24.07 3.52 1.99
CA PRO A 331 23.26 4.71 2.23
C PRO A 331 21.75 4.44 2.04
N GLY A 332 21.39 3.55 1.11
CA GLY A 332 20.00 3.15 0.90
C GLY A 332 19.12 4.27 0.34
N PHE A 333 19.68 5.19 -0.46
CA PHE A 333 18.92 6.32 -1.02
C PHE A 333 17.67 5.86 -1.76
N THR A 334 16.52 6.48 -1.45
CA THR A 334 15.25 6.20 -2.15
C THR A 334 14.79 7.41 -2.96
N TRP A 335 15.21 8.60 -2.58
CA TRP A 335 14.97 9.84 -3.30
C TRP A 335 16.26 10.32 -3.98
N SER A 336 16.35 10.53 -5.29
CA SER A 336 15.41 10.14 -6.34
C SER A 336 16.15 9.52 -7.54
N PRO A 337 15.91 8.27 -7.95
CA PRO A 337 16.56 7.69 -9.14
C PRO A 337 16.35 8.51 -10.42
N LYS A 338 15.24 9.25 -10.56
CA LYS A 338 14.89 9.97 -11.80
C LYS A 338 15.54 11.34 -11.95
N PHE A 339 15.90 12.01 -10.85
CA PHE A 339 16.41 13.37 -10.88
C PHE A 339 17.79 13.46 -10.23
N ALA A 340 18.86 13.34 -11.03
CA ALA A 340 20.24 13.35 -10.52
C ALA A 340 20.60 14.59 -9.68
N SER A 341 19.96 15.73 -9.94
CA SER A 341 20.18 16.99 -9.21
C SER A 341 19.40 17.11 -7.88
N SER A 342 18.51 16.17 -7.57
CA SER A 342 17.85 16.14 -6.25
C SER A 342 18.85 15.81 -5.14
N TRP A 343 18.60 16.36 -3.96
CA TRP A 343 19.25 15.94 -2.73
C TRP A 343 18.94 14.46 -2.47
N LYS A 344 19.96 13.65 -2.18
CA LYS A 344 19.83 12.19 -2.09
C LYS A 344 19.72 11.75 -0.65
N ASP A 345 18.58 11.17 -0.30
CA ASP A 345 18.32 10.62 1.02
C ASP A 345 17.44 9.37 0.91
N ARG A 346 17.45 8.59 1.99
CA ARG A 346 16.47 7.54 2.24
C ARG A 346 15.30 8.20 2.97
N ILE A 347 14.13 8.19 2.34
CA ILE A 347 12.88 8.72 2.91
C ILE A 347 11.72 7.73 2.85
N ASP A 348 11.92 6.60 2.17
CA ASP A 348 10.97 5.50 2.12
C ASP A 348 11.46 4.38 3.04
N TYR A 349 10.55 3.81 3.84
CA TYR A 349 10.91 2.87 4.90
C TYR A 349 9.95 1.70 4.97
N ILE A 350 10.45 0.58 5.50
CA ILE A 350 9.66 -0.51 6.05
C ILE A 350 10.07 -0.65 7.52
N TYR A 351 9.10 -0.45 8.42
CA TYR A 351 9.26 -0.58 9.86
C TYR A 351 8.52 -1.81 10.38
N LEU A 352 9.13 -2.55 11.31
CA LEU A 352 8.60 -3.77 11.91
C LEU A 352 8.31 -3.57 13.40
N HIS A 353 7.20 -4.13 13.90
CA HIS A 353 6.86 -4.13 15.33
C HIS A 353 6.21 -5.45 15.75
N GLY A 354 6.66 -5.98 16.87
CA GLY A 354 6.33 -7.31 17.40
C GLY A 354 7.54 -8.25 17.32
N SER A 355 7.81 -8.98 18.40
CA SER A 355 9.05 -9.79 18.54
C SER A 355 9.19 -10.96 17.55
N SER A 356 8.12 -11.29 16.82
CA SER A 356 8.10 -12.34 15.82
C SER A 356 8.67 -11.91 14.46
N LEU A 357 8.86 -10.61 14.21
CA LEU A 357 9.39 -10.09 12.95
C LEU A 357 10.86 -9.73 13.05
N SER A 358 11.61 -10.05 12.00
CA SER A 358 12.98 -9.56 11.77
C SER A 358 13.25 -9.44 10.28
N ALA A 359 14.16 -8.55 9.88
CA ALA A 359 14.58 -8.43 8.49
C ALA A 359 15.80 -9.31 8.21
N SER A 360 15.74 -10.13 7.16
CA SER A 360 16.86 -11.00 6.74
C SER A 360 17.54 -10.56 5.45
N GLN A 361 16.83 -9.81 4.60
CA GLN A 361 17.39 -9.14 3.43
C GLN A 361 16.68 -7.80 3.21
N ALA A 362 17.41 -6.81 2.70
CA ALA A 362 16.86 -5.51 2.37
C ALA A 362 17.57 -4.94 1.13
N GLU A 363 16.79 -4.46 0.16
CA GLU A 363 17.26 -3.99 -1.14
C GLU A 363 16.52 -2.72 -1.55
N VAL A 364 17.19 -1.88 -2.33
CA VAL A 364 16.60 -0.70 -2.95
C VAL A 364 16.63 -0.86 -4.47
N TYR A 365 15.45 -0.82 -5.08
CA TYR A 365 15.29 -0.95 -6.54
C TYR A 365 15.02 0.42 -7.16
N GLY A 366 15.79 0.78 -8.19
CA GLY A 366 15.48 1.94 -9.04
C GLY A 366 16.69 2.56 -9.72
N TYR A 367 17.77 2.82 -8.97
CA TYR A 367 18.96 3.50 -9.52
C TYR A 367 19.68 2.72 -10.62
N GLU A 368 19.65 1.38 -10.52
CA GLU A 368 20.32 0.49 -11.47
C GLU A 368 19.35 -0.10 -12.51
N THR A 369 18.05 0.21 -12.40
CA THR A 369 17.01 -0.36 -13.26
C THR A 369 16.72 0.58 -14.43
N PRO A 370 17.02 0.19 -15.68
CA PRO A 370 16.65 0.99 -16.84
C PRO A 370 15.13 1.20 -16.91
N ASN A 371 14.70 2.41 -17.28
CA ASN A 371 13.28 2.77 -17.41
C ASN A 371 12.47 2.62 -16.11
N TRP A 372 13.09 2.91 -14.96
CA TRP A 372 12.39 2.94 -13.69
C TRP A 372 11.19 3.93 -13.72
N PRO A 373 9.95 3.47 -13.43
CA PRO A 373 8.73 4.24 -13.73
C PRO A 373 8.34 5.27 -12.66
N SER A 374 9.19 5.51 -11.66
CA SER A 374 8.96 6.44 -10.55
C SER A 374 10.17 7.34 -10.32
N ASP A 375 9.99 8.46 -9.63
CA ASP A 375 11.09 9.24 -9.08
C ASP A 375 11.53 8.76 -7.69
N HIS A 376 10.78 7.89 -7.01
CA HIS A 376 11.23 7.14 -5.83
C HIS A 376 11.76 5.76 -6.22
N ALA A 377 12.88 5.35 -5.62
CA ALA A 377 13.29 3.96 -5.58
C ALA A 377 12.40 3.18 -4.60
N ALA A 378 12.15 1.90 -4.86
CA ALA A 378 11.37 1.06 -3.97
C ALA A 378 12.27 0.42 -2.91
N VAL A 379 11.77 0.32 -1.67
CA VAL A 379 12.41 -0.47 -0.62
C VAL A 379 11.74 -1.83 -0.56
N VAL A 380 12.54 -2.89 -0.61
CA VAL A 380 12.07 -4.28 -0.56
C VAL A 380 12.81 -5.01 0.54
N VAL A 381 12.07 -5.69 1.42
CA VAL A 381 12.62 -6.40 2.57
C VAL A 381 12.05 -7.82 2.63
N ASP A 382 12.92 -8.81 2.81
CA ASP A 382 12.51 -10.14 3.26
C ASP A 382 12.33 -10.11 4.78
N VAL A 383 11.08 -10.17 5.23
CA VAL A 383 10.73 -10.21 6.64
C VAL A 383 10.55 -11.66 7.07
N ASP A 384 11.42 -12.15 7.94
CA ASP A 384 11.28 -13.45 8.57
C ASP A 384 10.23 -13.38 9.70
N ILE A 385 9.35 -14.38 9.75
CA ILE A 385 8.24 -14.47 10.71
C ILE A 385 8.45 -15.71 11.60
N ALA A 386 8.86 -15.47 12.83
CA ALA A 386 9.06 -16.50 13.85
C ALA A 386 7.71 -16.99 14.42
N GLY A 387 7.69 -18.25 14.87
CA GLY A 387 6.53 -18.79 15.59
C GLY A 387 5.27 -19.00 14.75
N ALA A 388 5.39 -19.09 13.42
CA ALA A 388 4.27 -19.42 12.55
C ALA A 388 3.57 -20.70 13.07
N PRO A 389 2.24 -20.66 13.27
CA PRO A 389 1.50 -21.52 14.21
C PRO A 389 1.64 -23.02 13.98
#